data_AF-A0A951ENF9-F1
#
_entry.id   AF-A0A951ENF9-F1
#
_cell.length_a   1.000
_cell.length_b   1.000
_cell.length_c   1.000
_cell.angle_alpha   90.00
_cell.angle_beta   90.00
_cell.angle_gamma   90.00
#
_symmetry.space_group_name_H-M   'P 1'
#
loop_
_entity.id
_entity.type
_entity.pdbx_description
1 polymer ?
#
loop_
_entity_poly.entity_id
_entity_poly.type
_entity_poly.pdbx_seq_one_letter_code
_entity_poly.pdbx_strand_id
1 'polypeptide(L)'
;MSEVEVDQWQPMASAPRDGTRVLVVIRASEQGPAEVDVARWGRPEPSAEACWVSSDSNHDCVIAYAEAELAYWMPLPSSLPKLRSSYRAFAPELPKDADEMGGSGI
;
A
#
# COMPACT_ATOMS: atom_id res chain seq x y z
N MET A 1 12.07 21.59 -6.35
CA MET A 1 12.05 20.16 -6.01
C MET A 1 11.22 20.07 -4.75
N SER A 2 9.98 19.62 -4.86
CA SER A 2 9.02 19.65 -3.76
C SER A 2 9.43 18.61 -2.72
N GLU A 3 9.75 19.07 -1.52
CA GLU A 3 9.97 18.25 -0.34
C GLU A 3 8.67 17.47 -0.10
N VAL A 4 8.67 16.19 -0.45
CA VAL A 4 7.56 15.29 -0.11
C VAL A 4 7.68 15.12 1.40
N GLU A 5 6.73 15.65 2.18
CA GLU A 5 6.65 15.41 3.62
C GLU A 5 6.63 13.89 3.84
N VAL A 6 7.78 13.33 4.22
CA VAL A 6 8.08 11.89 4.30
C VAL A 6 7.33 11.21 5.47
N ASP A 7 6.41 11.91 6.11
CA ASP A 7 6.00 11.64 7.49
C ASP A 7 4.51 11.28 7.65
N GLN A 8 3.72 11.28 6.56
CA GLN A 8 2.29 10.96 6.64
C GLN A 8 1.87 9.96 5.55
N TRP A 9 1.02 9.01 5.93
CA TRP A 9 0.32 8.13 5.01
C TRP A 9 -0.57 8.95 4.08
N GLN A 10 -0.42 8.74 2.79
CA GLN A 10 -1.14 9.45 1.74
C GLN A 10 -2.16 8.51 1.07
N PRO A 11 -3.28 9.01 0.54
CA PRO A 11 -4.25 8.17 -0.16
C PRO A 11 -3.60 7.48 -1.36
N MET A 12 -3.93 6.21 -1.61
CA MET A 12 -3.30 5.44 -2.69
C MET A 12 -3.41 6.10 -4.07
N ALA A 13 -4.48 6.86 -4.32
CA ALA A 13 -4.68 7.59 -5.56
C ALA A 13 -3.57 8.61 -5.89
N SER A 14 -2.81 9.09 -4.90
CA SER A 14 -1.67 9.99 -5.10
C SER A 14 -0.32 9.27 -5.25
N ALA A 15 -0.30 7.94 -5.24
CA ALA A 15 0.92 7.16 -5.23
C ALA A 15 1.73 7.29 -6.54
N PRO A 16 3.07 7.29 -6.45
CA PRO A 16 3.95 7.39 -7.62
C PRO A 16 3.80 6.16 -8.52
N ARG A 17 3.42 6.38 -9.78
CA ARG A 17 3.28 5.33 -10.81
C ARG A 17 4.50 5.21 -11.73
N ASP A 18 5.66 5.65 -11.27
CA ASP A 18 6.94 5.63 -12.01
C ASP A 18 7.80 4.38 -11.73
N GLY A 19 7.34 3.47 -10.87
CA GLY A 19 8.05 2.25 -10.50
C GLY A 19 8.92 2.35 -9.25
N THR A 20 8.95 3.52 -8.60
CA THR A 20 9.49 3.67 -7.25
C THR A 20 8.76 2.75 -6.27
N ARG A 21 9.54 2.14 -5.35
CA ARG A 21 8.99 1.31 -4.27
C ARG A 21 8.45 2.18 -3.14
N VAL A 22 7.27 1.83 -2.65
CA VAL A 22 6.56 2.52 -1.57
C VAL A 22 6.06 1.50 -0.56
N LEU A 23 5.85 1.92 0.68
CA LEU A 23 5.02 1.17 1.61
C LEU A 23 3.55 1.38 1.24
N VAL A 24 2.75 0.33 1.32
CA VAL A 24 1.30 0.35 1.08
C VAL A 24 0.56 -0.28 2.24
N VAL A 25 -0.61 0.25 2.57
CA VAL A 25 -1.56 -0.39 3.49
C VAL A 25 -2.57 -1.16 2.67
N ILE A 26 -2.58 -2.48 2.83
CA ILE A 26 -3.59 -3.38 2.28
C ILE A 26 -4.81 -3.31 3.21
N ARG A 27 -6.00 -3.10 2.62
CA ARG A 27 -7.26 -3.05 3.38
C ARG A 27 -7.54 -4.39 4.04
N ALA A 28 -8.16 -4.32 5.23
CA ALA A 28 -8.72 -5.51 5.84
C ALA A 28 -9.77 -6.13 4.90
N SER A 29 -9.80 -7.46 4.84
CA SER A 29 -10.71 -8.22 3.99
C SER A 29 -11.18 -9.49 4.70
N GLU A 30 -12.00 -10.29 4.03
CA GLU A 30 -12.36 -11.63 4.53
C GLU A 30 -11.13 -12.54 4.76
N GLN A 31 -9.99 -12.23 4.13
CA GLN A 31 -8.76 -12.98 4.28
C GLN A 31 -7.94 -12.57 5.51
N GLY A 32 -8.24 -11.44 6.16
CA GLY A 32 -7.49 -11.01 7.34
C GLY A 32 -7.55 -9.51 7.66
N PRO A 33 -6.88 -9.10 8.76
CA PRO A 33 -6.75 -7.70 9.13
C PRO A 33 -5.94 -6.93 8.07
N ALA A 34 -5.95 -5.59 8.18
CA ALA A 34 -5.12 -4.74 7.34
C ALA A 34 -3.62 -5.02 7.59
N GLU A 35 -2.84 -5.02 6.52
CA GLU A 35 -1.40 -5.31 6.53
C GLU A 35 -0.62 -4.21 5.82
N VAL A 36 0.68 -4.11 6.11
CA VAL A 36 1.59 -3.19 5.43
C VAL A 36 2.58 -3.99 4.61
N ASP A 37 2.69 -3.68 3.32
CA ASP A 37 3.63 -4.31 2.39
C ASP A 37 4.46 -3.26 1.63
N VAL A 38 5.52 -3.69 0.95
CA VAL A 38 6.28 -2.89 -0.01
C VAL A 38 5.82 -3.24 -1.42
N ALA A 39 5.32 -2.26 -2.16
CA ALA A 39 4.88 -2.44 -3.55
C ALA A 39 5.50 -1.41 -4.49
N ARG A 40 5.40 -1.67 -5.79
CA ARG A 40 5.74 -0.71 -6.86
C ARG A 40 4.71 -0.78 -7.97
N TRP A 41 4.51 0.33 -8.68
CA TRP A 41 3.78 0.30 -9.94
C TRP A 41 4.64 -0.33 -11.04
N GLY A 42 4.06 -1.20 -11.86
CA GLY A 42 4.80 -1.77 -12.98
C GLY A 42 4.00 -2.80 -13.74
N ARG A 43 4.62 -3.35 -14.79
CA ARG A 43 4.08 -4.48 -15.53
C ARG A 43 4.75 -5.76 -15.08
N PRO A 44 3.98 -6.79 -14.67
CA PRO A 44 4.56 -8.08 -14.30
C PRO A 44 5.15 -8.83 -15.49
N GLU A 45 4.59 -8.61 -16.68
CA GLU A 45 5.09 -9.11 -17.96
C GLU A 45 4.87 -8.06 -19.07
N PRO A 46 5.58 -8.13 -20.21
CA PRO A 46 5.53 -7.09 -21.24
C PRO A 46 4.13 -6.81 -21.80
N SER A 47 3.31 -7.86 -21.91
CA SER A 47 1.95 -7.83 -22.46
C SER A 47 0.88 -7.47 -21.42
N ALA A 48 1.23 -7.46 -20.13
CA ALA A 48 0.27 -7.19 -19.06
C ALA A 48 0.01 -5.69 -18.89
N GLU A 49 -1.16 -5.41 -18.34
CA GLU A 49 -1.49 -4.08 -17.84
C GLU A 49 -0.60 -3.72 -16.66
N ALA A 50 -0.35 -2.42 -16.47
CA ALA A 50 0.41 -1.97 -15.32
C ALA A 50 -0.46 -2.05 -14.06
N CYS A 51 0.12 -2.53 -12.97
CA CYS A 51 -0.56 -2.71 -11.69
C CYS A 51 0.42 -2.47 -10.52
N TRP A 52 -0.12 -2.51 -9.31
CA TRP A 52 0.70 -2.55 -8.10
C TRP A 52 1.21 -3.98 -7.89
N VAL A 53 2.52 -4.13 -7.77
CA VAL A 53 3.19 -5.43 -7.62
C VAL A 53 3.96 -5.42 -6.31
N SER A 54 3.71 -6.43 -5.47
CA SER A 54 4.45 -6.62 -4.21
C SER A 54 5.93 -6.85 -4.48
N SER A 55 6.78 -6.38 -3.56
CA SER A 55 8.23 -6.61 -3.62
C SER A 55 8.61 -8.07 -3.39
N ASP A 56 7.71 -8.89 -2.84
CA ASP A 56 7.91 -10.34 -2.69
C ASP A 56 7.60 -11.14 -3.96
N SER A 57 7.10 -10.46 -5.01
CA SER A 57 6.86 -11.07 -6.32
C SER A 57 8.16 -11.52 -6.99
N ASN A 58 8.10 -12.65 -7.68
CA ASN A 58 9.17 -13.17 -8.51
C ASN A 58 8.61 -13.66 -9.87
N HIS A 59 9.46 -14.25 -10.71
CA HIS A 59 9.06 -14.71 -12.05
C HIS A 59 8.03 -15.85 -12.02
N ASP A 60 8.06 -16.70 -10.99
CA ASP A 60 7.18 -17.86 -10.87
C ASP A 60 5.88 -17.55 -10.14
N CYS A 61 5.87 -16.49 -9.32
CA CYS A 61 4.72 -16.05 -8.55
C CYS A 61 4.68 -14.52 -8.48
N VAL A 62 3.77 -13.93 -9.25
CA VAL A 62 3.47 -12.50 -9.22
C VAL A 62 2.36 -12.24 -8.23
N ILE A 63 2.62 -11.40 -7.23
CA ILE A 63 1.65 -10.92 -6.27
C ILE A 63 1.28 -9.50 -6.68
N ALA A 64 0.09 -9.37 -7.29
CA ALA A 64 -0.44 -8.09 -7.75
C ALA A 64 -1.62 -7.66 -6.89
N TYR A 65 -1.72 -6.35 -6.66
CA TYR A 65 -2.82 -5.73 -5.94
C TYR A 65 -3.64 -4.84 -6.88
N ALA A 66 -4.96 -4.89 -6.74
CA ALA A 66 -5.83 -3.87 -7.30
C ALA A 66 -5.71 -2.59 -6.47
N GLU A 67 -5.82 -1.43 -7.12
CA GLU A 67 -5.75 -0.14 -6.42
C GLU A 67 -6.85 -0.02 -5.33
N ALA A 68 -8.00 -0.66 -5.52
CA ALA A 68 -9.08 -0.68 -4.53
C ALA A 68 -8.72 -1.44 -3.25
N GLU A 69 -7.83 -2.42 -3.32
CA GLU A 69 -7.36 -3.19 -2.16
C GLU A 69 -6.35 -2.41 -1.32
N LEU A 70 -5.78 -1.34 -1.87
CA LEU A 70 -4.77 -0.52 -1.22
C LEU A 70 -5.40 0.79 -0.73
N ALA A 71 -5.20 1.11 0.55
CA ALA A 71 -5.80 2.29 1.15
C ALA A 71 -4.88 3.51 1.13
N TYR A 72 -3.65 3.31 1.60
CA TYR A 72 -2.68 4.37 1.79
C TYR A 72 -1.28 3.95 1.35
N TRP A 73 -0.44 4.92 1.05
CA TRP A 73 0.97 4.71 0.76
C TRP A 73 1.86 5.71 1.51
N MET A 74 3.14 5.38 1.64
CA MET A 74 4.17 6.31 2.05
C MET A 74 5.51 5.96 1.37
N PRO A 75 6.43 6.92 1.18
CA PRO A 75 7.77 6.61 0.68
C PRO A 75 8.51 5.66 1.64
N LEU A 76 9.40 4.83 1.09
CA LEU A 76 10.29 4.00 1.92
C LEU A 76 11.20 4.90 2.77
N PRO A 77 11.46 4.54 4.05
CA PRO A 77 12.38 5.28 4.89
C PRO A 77 13.79 5.22 4.29
N SER A 78 14.34 6.37 3.91
CA SER A 78 15.71 6.47 3.41
C SER A 78 16.71 6.24 4.54
N SER A 79 17.76 5.43 4.28
CA SER A 79 18.86 5.21 5.23
C SER A 79 19.85 6.39 5.31
N LEU A 80 19.58 7.52 4.63
CA LEU A 80 20.43 8.70 4.74
C LEU A 80 20.36 9.29 6.17
N PRO A 81 21.50 9.65 6.80
CA PRO A 81 21.58 10.01 8.22
C PRO A 81 20.99 11.38 8.59
N LYS A 82 20.02 11.92 7.86
CA LYS A 82 19.36 13.19 8.18
C LYS A 82 17.89 12.92 8.48
N LEU A 83 17.53 13.08 9.75
CA LEU A 83 16.23 12.76 10.34
C LEU A 83 15.95 11.27 10.52
N ARG A 84 16.56 10.67 11.55
CA ARG A 84 15.78 9.73 12.36
C ARG A 84 14.66 10.53 13.04
N SER A 85 13.55 10.73 12.34
CA SER A 85 12.28 10.97 13.00
C SER A 85 11.92 9.65 13.68
N SER A 86 12.01 9.65 15.00
CA SER A 86 11.68 8.51 15.85
C SER A 86 10.17 8.30 15.83
N TYR A 87 9.64 7.64 14.80
CA TYR A 87 8.25 7.23 14.80
C TYR A 87 8.09 5.79 14.34
N ARG A 88 7.42 4.99 15.18
CA ARG A 88 6.84 3.71 14.77
C ARG A 88 5.83 4.03 13.68
N ALA A 89 5.98 3.43 12.50
CA ALA A 89 4.94 3.40 11.48
C ALA A 89 3.73 2.65 12.03
N PHE A 90 2.87 3.33 12.79
CA PHE A 90 1.51 2.86 13.00
C PHE A 90 0.78 3.13 11.69
N ALA A 91 0.27 2.08 11.06
CA ALA A 91 -0.70 2.23 10.00
C ALA A 91 -1.89 3.04 10.57
N PRO A 92 -2.46 3.99 9.81
CA PRO A 92 -3.62 4.74 10.26
C PRO A 92 -4.77 3.75 10.51
N GLU A 93 -5.56 3.96 11.57
CA GLU A 93 -6.81 3.21 11.75
C GLU A 93 -7.69 3.47 10.52
N LEU A 94 -7.82 2.45 9.67
CA LEU A 94 -8.75 2.47 8.56
C LEU A 94 -10.16 2.70 9.10
N PRO A 95 -10.95 3.65 8.54
CA PRO A 95 -12.35 3.74 8.88
C PRO A 95 -12.99 2.39 8.59
N LYS A 96 -13.59 1.81 9.63
CA LYS A 96 -14.37 0.58 9.55
C LYS A 96 -15.59 0.97 8.72
N ASP A 97 -15.66 0.56 7.46
CA ASP A 97 -16.84 0.78 6.65
C ASP A 97 -18.04 0.22 7.43
N ALA A 98 -18.89 1.15 7.87
CA ALA A 98 -20.09 0.88 8.64
C ALA A 98 -21.17 0.43 7.66
N ASP A 99 -21.10 -0.83 7.24
CA ASP A 99 -22.26 -1.53 6.71
C ASP A 99 -22.36 -2.87 7.45
N GLU A 100 -22.86 -2.75 8.68
CA GLU A 100 -23.43 -3.83 9.47
C GLU A 100 -24.65 -4.35 8.69
N MET A 101 -24.39 -5.17 7.68
CA MET A 101 -25.44 -5.79 6.88
C MET A 101 -26.14 -6.82 7.77
N GLY A 102 -27.31 -6.42 8.26
CA GLY A 102 -28.13 -7.16 9.21
C GLY A 102 -28.30 -8.63 8.83
N GLY A 103 -27.74 -9.51 9.67
CA GLY A 103 -28.11 -10.92 9.70
C GLY A 103 -29.54 -11.04 10.19
N SER A 104 -30.51 -11.08 9.27
CA SER A 104 -31.85 -11.60 9.58
C SER A 104 -31.75 -13.11 9.75
N GLY A 105 -31.42 -13.54 10.96
CA GLY A 105 -31.68 -14.89 11.45
C GLY A 105 -33.00 -14.92 12.21
N ILE A 106 -34.09 -15.31 11.54
CA ILE A 106 -34.90 -16.55 11.69
C ILE A 106 -36.21 -16.42 10.92
#